data_AF-A0A0Q8P539-F1
#
_entry.id   AF-A0A0Q8P539-F1
#
_cell.length_a   1.000
_cell.length_b   1.000
_cell.length_c   1.000
_cell.angle_alpha   90.00
_cell.angle_beta   90.00
_cell.angle_gamma   90.00
#
_symmetry.space_group_name_H-M   'P 1'
#
loop_
_entity.id
_entity.type
_entity.pdbx_description
1 polymer ?
#
loop_
_entity_poly.entity_id
_entity_poly.type
_entity_poly.pdbx_seq_one_letter_code
_entity_poly.pdbx_strand_id
1 'polypeptide(L)'
;MSSLQEFTPYTSYRLHWFPCELTRCPSLKRSTVSTRALCGNEKLRPPFPPLQPGRAVTADLSLDDVDPGKWGTTAIRRCSVRDRSLGGAEIHQAWISLPVATDVLPLLVNACSAACLQVLPKPPEDYVQTPHAGGPGLAQPTADYA
;
A
#
# COMPACT_ATOMS: atom_id res chain seq x y z
N MET A 1 13.42 11.06 1.45
CA MET A 1 13.62 10.69 0.03
C MET A 1 13.20 11.86 -0.85
N SER A 2 14.04 12.89 -0.99
CA SER A 2 13.70 14.11 -1.75
C SER A 2 14.32 14.15 -3.16
N SER A 3 15.35 13.36 -3.42
CA SER A 3 16.10 13.37 -4.70
C SER A 3 15.70 12.27 -5.69
N LEU A 4 14.85 11.31 -5.29
CA LEU A 4 14.43 10.20 -6.16
C LEU A 4 13.57 10.75 -7.30
N GLN A 5 14.03 10.63 -8.55
CA GLN A 5 13.33 11.10 -9.75
C GLN A 5 12.69 9.99 -10.58
N GLU A 6 13.29 8.80 -10.54
CA GLU A 6 12.84 7.63 -11.29
C GLU A 6 12.79 6.42 -10.35
N PHE A 7 11.67 5.70 -10.38
CA PHE A 7 11.44 4.49 -9.59
C PHE A 7 11.23 3.29 -10.51
N THR A 8 12.32 2.55 -10.73
CA THR A 8 12.36 1.37 -11.59
C THR A 8 12.79 0.16 -10.77
N PRO A 9 11.92 -0.33 -9.85
CA PRO A 9 12.20 -1.55 -9.10
C PRO A 9 12.26 -2.75 -10.05
N TYR A 10 12.79 -3.87 -9.56
CA TYR A 10 12.85 -5.10 -10.33
C TYR A 10 11.48 -5.49 -10.87
N THR A 11 11.40 -5.71 -12.19
CA THR A 11 10.16 -5.95 -12.94
C THR A 11 9.66 -7.39 -12.80
N SER A 12 9.44 -7.82 -11.56
CA SER A 12 8.87 -9.14 -11.26
C SER A 12 7.36 -9.08 -11.16
N TYR A 13 6.68 -10.04 -11.80
CA TYR A 13 5.25 -10.31 -11.58
C TYR A 13 4.95 -10.97 -10.22
N ARG A 14 5.96 -11.16 -9.36
CA ARG A 14 5.79 -11.61 -7.97
C ARG A 14 5.92 -10.47 -6.96
N LEU A 15 6.28 -9.27 -7.41
CA LEU A 15 6.20 -8.09 -6.56
C LEU A 15 4.75 -7.61 -6.59
N HIS A 16 4.10 -7.53 -5.43
CA HIS A 16 2.66 -7.28 -5.37
C HIS A 16 2.28 -5.87 -4.93
N TRP A 17 3.19 -5.15 -4.25
CA TRP A 17 2.87 -3.86 -3.63
C TRP A 17 4.13 -3.05 -3.31
N PHE A 18 3.92 -1.78 -2.96
CA PHE A 18 4.96 -0.80 -2.63
C PHE A 18 4.65 -0.02 -1.34
N PRO A 19 5.65 0.58 -0.68
CA PRO A 19 5.41 1.44 0.48
C PRO A 19 4.64 2.70 0.09
N CYS A 20 3.62 3.07 0.88
CA CYS A 20 2.84 4.29 0.68
C CYS A 20 3.70 5.56 0.69
N GLU A 21 4.86 5.51 1.33
CA GLU A 21 5.82 6.60 1.44
C GLU A 21 6.35 7.09 0.08
N LEU A 22 6.23 6.30 -1.00
CA LEU A 22 6.55 6.75 -2.37
C LEU A 22 5.72 7.97 -2.80
N THR A 23 4.48 8.09 -2.32
CA THR A 23 3.61 9.26 -2.57
C THR A 23 4.19 10.57 -2.02
N ARG A 24 5.15 10.48 -1.10
CA ARG A 24 5.81 11.62 -0.44
C ARG A 24 7.15 11.99 -1.09
N CYS A 25 7.50 11.38 -2.23
CA CYS A 25 8.71 11.71 -2.97
C CYS A 25 8.43 12.85 -3.97
N PRO A 26 8.72 14.13 -3.64
CA PRO A 26 8.27 15.26 -4.45
C PRO A 26 8.93 15.34 -5.82
N SER A 27 10.13 14.76 -5.96
CA SER A 27 10.90 14.77 -7.21
C SER A 27 10.59 13.57 -8.11
N LEU A 28 9.76 12.62 -7.65
CA LEU A 28 9.52 11.37 -8.36
C LEU A 28 8.60 11.62 -9.55
N LYS A 29 9.15 11.50 -10.76
CA LYS A 29 8.51 11.86 -12.03
C LYS A 29 8.19 10.66 -12.91
N ARG A 30 8.97 9.58 -12.78
CA ARG A 30 8.81 8.37 -13.60
C ARG A 30 8.80 7.12 -12.74
N SER A 31 7.99 6.16 -13.14
CA SER A 31 7.99 4.81 -12.58
C SER A 31 7.97 3.78 -13.71
N THR A 32 8.59 2.63 -13.47
CA THR A 32 8.49 1.44 -14.34
C THR A 32 8.23 0.24 -13.46
N VAL A 33 6.98 -0.23 -13.41
CA VAL A 33 6.56 -1.30 -12.50
C VAL A 33 5.72 -2.36 -13.22
N SER A 34 5.93 -3.63 -12.86
CA SER A 34 5.11 -4.73 -13.41
C SER A 34 3.81 -4.94 -12.63
N THR A 35 3.65 -4.31 -11.47
CA THR A 35 2.49 -4.52 -10.59
C THR A 35 1.17 -4.05 -11.21
N ARG A 36 1.21 -3.11 -12.18
CA ARG A 36 0.05 -2.73 -12.98
C ARG A 36 -0.54 -3.92 -13.74
N ALA A 37 0.29 -4.82 -14.25
CA ALA A 37 -0.19 -6.02 -14.94
C ALA A 37 -0.93 -6.99 -14.01
N LEU A 38 -0.73 -6.85 -12.70
CA LEU A 38 -1.43 -7.59 -11.66
C LEU A 38 -2.62 -6.76 -11.17
N CYS A 39 -2.40 -5.80 -10.28
CA CYS A 39 -3.46 -5.11 -9.54
C CYS A 39 -4.16 -4.00 -10.35
N GLY A 40 -3.60 -3.57 -11.48
CA GLY A 40 -4.20 -2.57 -12.37
C GLY A 40 -4.85 -3.17 -13.62
N ASN A 41 -4.66 -4.48 -13.88
CA ASN A 41 -5.13 -5.14 -15.09
C ASN A 41 -6.59 -5.58 -14.97
N GLU A 42 -7.50 -4.77 -15.51
CA GLU A 42 -8.94 -5.00 -15.45
C GLU A 42 -9.38 -6.44 -15.79
N LYS A 43 -8.67 -7.13 -16.68
CA LYS A 43 -9.01 -8.48 -17.14
C LYS A 43 -8.55 -9.59 -16.20
N LEU A 44 -7.46 -9.36 -15.46
CA LEU A 44 -6.73 -10.41 -14.72
C LEU A 44 -6.48 -10.06 -13.25
N ARG A 45 -6.95 -8.89 -12.77
CA ARG A 45 -6.77 -8.31 -11.43
C ARG A 45 -6.90 -9.37 -10.32
N PRO A 46 -5.79 -9.97 -9.83
CA PRO A 46 -5.87 -10.88 -8.72
C PRO A 46 -6.28 -10.10 -7.46
N PRO A 47 -6.91 -10.75 -6.47
CA PRO A 47 -7.19 -10.10 -5.21
C PRO A 47 -5.88 -9.69 -4.54
N PHE A 48 -5.93 -8.57 -3.83
CA PHE A 48 -4.82 -8.15 -2.97
C PHE A 48 -4.60 -9.22 -1.88
N PRO A 49 -3.35 -9.47 -1.46
CA PRO A 49 -3.09 -10.34 -0.32
C PRO A 49 -3.90 -9.89 0.90
N PRO A 50 -4.50 -10.80 1.69
CA PRO A 50 -5.22 -10.41 2.90
C PRO A 50 -4.25 -9.83 3.93
N LEU A 51 -4.55 -8.64 4.42
CA LEU A 51 -3.88 -8.01 5.56
C LEU A 51 -4.52 -8.46 6.87
N GLN A 52 -3.74 -8.40 7.94
CA GLN A 52 -4.27 -8.63 9.26
C GLN A 52 -5.14 -7.45 9.70
N PRO A 53 -6.26 -7.69 10.41
CA PRO A 53 -7.04 -6.63 11.03
C PRO A 53 -6.18 -5.87 12.04
N GLY A 54 -6.60 -4.63 12.37
CA GLY A 54 -5.90 -3.73 13.30
C GLY A 54 -5.34 -4.48 14.50
N ARG A 55 -4.01 -4.41 14.67
CA ARG A 55 -3.30 -5.19 15.68
C ARG A 55 -2.66 -4.25 16.67
N ALA A 56 -3.11 -4.35 17.93
CA ALA A 56 -2.46 -3.68 19.03
C ALA A 56 -1.00 -4.16 19.11
N VAL A 57 -0.06 -3.23 19.16
CA VAL A 57 1.34 -3.56 19.43
C VAL A 57 1.40 -4.00 20.89
N THR A 58 1.50 -5.31 21.09
CA THR A 58 1.70 -5.90 22.41
C THR A 58 3.17 -5.69 22.82
N ALA A 59 3.46 -5.77 24.13
CA ALA A 59 4.83 -5.67 24.65
C ALA A 59 5.80 -6.64 23.95
N ASP A 60 5.30 -7.78 23.46
CA ASP A 60 6.09 -8.82 22.80
C ASP A 60 6.29 -8.62 21.29
N LEU A 61 5.64 -7.62 20.67
CA LEU A 61 5.76 -7.36 19.23
C LEU A 61 6.83 -6.28 18.97
N SER A 62 8.01 -6.69 18.53
CA SER A 62 9.02 -5.76 18.02
C SER A 62 8.62 -5.27 16.62
N LEU A 63 8.39 -3.97 16.45
CA LEU A 63 8.12 -3.38 15.14
C LEU A 63 9.40 -3.22 14.28
N ASP A 64 10.56 -3.50 14.84
CA ASP A 64 11.85 -3.41 14.13
C ASP A 64 12.25 -4.72 13.43
N ASP A 65 11.57 -5.82 13.74
CA ASP A 65 11.81 -7.16 13.19
C ASP A 65 10.49 -7.93 13.06
N VAL A 66 9.70 -7.55 12.06
CA VAL A 66 8.42 -8.19 11.77
C VAL A 66 8.54 -9.14 10.58
N ASP A 67 7.78 -10.24 10.62
CA ASP A 67 7.73 -11.23 9.55
C ASP A 67 7.17 -10.60 8.25
N PRO A 68 7.97 -10.48 7.17
CA PRO A 68 7.52 -9.87 5.92
C PRO A 68 6.42 -10.67 5.22
N GLY A 69 6.30 -11.98 5.48
CA GLY A 69 5.20 -12.80 4.98
C GLY A 69 3.86 -12.46 5.61
N LYS A 70 3.86 -11.86 6.81
CA LYS A 70 2.64 -11.45 7.54
C LYS A 70 2.35 -9.96 7.44
N TRP A 71 3.41 -9.15 7.46
CA TRP A 71 3.32 -7.69 7.57
C TRP A 71 3.66 -6.97 6.28
N GLY A 72 4.15 -7.68 5.26
CA GLY A 72 4.68 -7.12 4.02
C GLY A 72 6.07 -6.49 4.18
N THR A 73 6.37 -5.86 5.30
CA THR A 73 7.67 -5.23 5.56
C THR A 73 8.47 -6.02 6.59
N THR A 74 9.77 -5.74 6.69
CA THR A 74 10.63 -6.24 7.77
C THR A 74 10.64 -5.32 8.99
N ALA A 75 10.22 -4.06 8.83
CA ALA A 75 10.09 -3.10 9.93
C ALA A 75 8.99 -2.07 9.70
N ILE A 76 8.32 -1.65 10.78
CA ILE A 76 7.24 -0.66 10.80
C ILE A 76 7.61 0.45 11.77
N ARG A 77 8.27 1.51 11.27
CA ARG A 77 8.82 2.55 12.14
C ARG A 77 7.90 3.75 12.31
N ARG A 78 7.20 4.13 11.25
CA ARG A 78 6.46 5.40 11.16
C ARG A 78 5.10 5.20 10.51
N CYS A 79 4.15 6.00 10.95
CA CYS A 79 2.83 6.09 10.34
C CYS A 79 2.99 6.61 8.91
N SER A 80 2.46 5.91 7.92
CA SER A 80 2.52 6.29 6.50
C SER A 80 1.82 7.63 6.23
N VAL A 81 0.84 8.00 7.07
CA VAL A 81 0.02 9.21 6.91
C VAL A 81 0.64 10.41 7.62
N ARG A 82 0.96 10.28 8.91
CA ARG A 82 1.44 11.42 9.73
C ARG A 82 2.96 11.51 9.84
N ASP A 83 3.68 10.50 9.34
CA ASP A 83 5.11 10.33 9.50
C ASP A 83 5.58 10.49 10.96
N ARG A 84 4.83 9.90 11.91
CA ARG A 84 5.21 9.87 13.33
C ARG A 84 5.60 8.46 13.75
N SER A 85 6.49 8.35 14.74
CA SER A 85 6.85 7.05 15.32
C SER A 85 5.61 6.29 15.79
N LEU A 86 5.62 4.97 15.59
CA LEU A 86 4.51 4.07 15.91
C LEU A 86 4.62 3.39 17.28
N GLY A 87 5.64 3.71 18.08
CA GLY A 87 5.86 3.09 19.39
C GLY A 87 4.61 3.13 20.29
N GLY A 88 4.11 1.95 20.67
CA GLY A 88 2.96 1.77 21.55
C GLY A 88 1.58 2.03 20.93
N ALA A 89 1.50 2.34 19.63
CA ALA A 89 0.22 2.53 18.93
C ALA A 89 -0.33 1.20 18.39
N GLU A 90 -1.65 1.12 18.20
CA GLU A 90 -2.23 0.08 17.34
C GLU A 90 -1.82 0.31 15.88
N ILE A 91 -1.43 -0.76 15.18
CA ILE A 91 -1.12 -0.70 13.75
C ILE A 91 -2.35 -1.12 12.96
N HIS A 92 -2.82 -0.21 12.12
CA HIS A 92 -3.87 -0.46 11.14
C HIS A 92 -3.22 -0.54 9.75
N GLN A 93 -3.10 -1.76 9.22
CA GLN A 93 -2.63 -1.96 7.85
C GLN A 93 -3.78 -1.86 6.85
N ALA A 94 -3.53 -1.22 5.72
CA ALA A 94 -4.47 -1.18 4.61
C ALA A 94 -3.74 -1.16 3.27
N TRP A 95 -4.40 -1.69 2.24
CA TRP A 95 -4.06 -1.44 0.86
C TRP A 95 -4.78 -0.20 0.36
N ILE A 96 -4.12 0.56 -0.52
CA ILE A 96 -4.74 1.60 -1.32
C ILE A 96 -4.06 1.73 -2.69
N SER A 97 -4.81 2.01 -3.74
CA SER A 97 -4.25 2.27 -5.07
C SER A 97 -4.17 3.77 -5.32
N LEU A 98 -2.96 4.33 -5.45
CA LEU A 98 -2.78 5.77 -5.69
C LEU A 98 -1.83 6.04 -6.86
N PRO A 99 -1.99 7.19 -7.55
CA PRO A 99 -1.00 7.67 -8.51
C PRO A 99 0.35 7.89 -7.82
N VAL A 100 1.39 7.31 -8.39
CA VAL A 100 2.78 7.54 -8.03
C VAL A 100 3.56 7.68 -9.33
N ALA A 101 4.13 8.86 -9.55
CA ALA A 101 4.83 9.18 -10.79
C ALA A 101 3.92 8.99 -12.03
N THR A 102 4.23 8.02 -12.88
CA THR A 102 3.50 7.73 -14.13
C THR A 102 2.51 6.59 -14.01
N ASP A 103 2.47 5.89 -12.87
CA ASP A 103 1.64 4.69 -12.66
C ASP A 103 0.70 4.83 -11.47
N VAL A 104 -0.34 4.00 -11.44
CA VAL A 104 -1.16 3.78 -10.23
C VAL A 104 -0.61 2.54 -9.54
N LEU A 105 -0.16 2.69 -8.30
CA LEU A 105 0.51 1.63 -7.56
C LEU A 105 -0.37 1.06 -6.44
N PRO A 106 -0.35 -0.26 -6.21
CA PRO A 106 -0.84 -0.86 -4.98
C PRO A 106 0.12 -0.52 -3.82
N LEU A 107 -0.37 0.23 -2.83
CA LEU A 107 0.42 0.74 -1.71
C LEU A 107 0.03 0.09 -0.39
N LEU A 108 1.04 -0.36 0.38
CA LEU A 108 0.87 -0.76 1.78
C LEU A 108 0.92 0.48 2.66
N VAL A 109 -0.14 0.69 3.44
CA VAL A 109 -0.24 1.74 4.46
C VAL A 109 -0.06 1.11 5.83
N ASN A 110 0.84 1.66 6.65
CA ASN A 110 0.93 1.37 8.08
C ASN A 110 0.43 2.60 8.85
N ALA A 111 -0.76 2.55 9.42
CA ALA A 111 -1.38 3.70 10.10
C ALA A 111 -1.45 3.51 11.62
N CYS A 112 -1.30 4.60 12.38
CA CYS A 112 -1.41 4.60 13.84
C CYS A 112 -2.85 4.65 14.38
N SER A 113 -3.85 4.77 13.50
CA SER A 113 -5.27 4.84 13.86
C SER A 113 -6.15 4.64 12.64
N ALA A 114 -7.40 4.23 12.85
CA ALA A 114 -8.42 4.24 11.79
C ALA A 114 -8.64 5.66 11.19
N ALA A 115 -8.53 6.72 12.00
CA ALA A 115 -8.63 8.10 11.54
C ALA A 115 -7.56 8.46 10.51
N CYS A 116 -6.35 7.90 10.62
CA CYS A 116 -5.32 8.07 9.60
C CYS A 116 -5.71 7.41 8.27
N LEU A 117 -6.41 6.28 8.28
CA LEU A 117 -6.89 5.65 7.05
C LEU A 117 -7.98 6.50 6.36
N GLN A 118 -8.83 7.15 7.13
CA GLN A 118 -9.94 7.97 6.59
C GLN A 118 -9.47 9.25 5.88
N VAL A 119 -8.25 9.72 6.14
CA VAL A 119 -7.69 10.92 5.48
C VAL A 119 -6.80 10.57 4.28
N LEU A 120 -6.71 9.29 3.90
CA LEU A 120 -5.96 8.90 2.71
C LEU A 120 -6.60 9.52 1.44
N PRO A 121 -5.79 9.89 0.43
CA PRO A 121 -6.30 10.42 -0.82
C PRO A 121 -7.28 9.45 -1.50
N LYS A 122 -8.22 10.00 -2.27
CA LYS A 122 -9.16 9.20 -3.06
C LYS A 122 -8.41 8.47 -4.20
N PRO A 123 -8.56 7.14 -4.37
CA PRO A 123 -8.07 6.40 -5.52
C PRO A 123 -8.70 6.87 -6.85
N PRO A 124 -8.06 6.59 -8.02
CA PRO A 124 -8.69 6.80 -9.32
C PRO A 124 -9.95 5.92 -9.47
N GLU A 125 -10.90 6.34 -10.32
CA GLU A 125 -12.25 5.75 -10.41
C GLU A 125 -12.27 4.25 -10.69
N ASP A 126 -11.37 3.76 -11.54
CA ASP A 126 -11.29 2.34 -11.92
C ASP A 126 -10.64 1.44 -10.86
N TYR A 127 -10.37 1.95 -9.65
CA TYR A 127 -9.75 1.21 -8.55
C TYR A 127 -10.69 1.12 -7.35
N VAL A 128 -10.36 0.29 -6.36
CA VAL A 128 -11.13 0.24 -5.11
C VAL A 128 -11.07 1.61 -4.43
N GLN A 129 -12.24 2.22 -4.21
CA GLN A 129 -12.36 3.63 -3.83
C GLN A 129 -12.01 3.95 -2.37
N THR A 130 -11.75 2.92 -1.56
CA THR A 130 -11.48 3.06 -0.11
C THR A 130 -10.28 2.21 0.28
N PRO A 131 -9.54 2.58 1.34
CA PRO A 131 -8.55 1.70 1.94
C PRO A 131 -9.19 0.36 2.34
N HIS A 132 -8.49 -0.75 2.09
CA HIS A 132 -9.07 -2.09 2.27
C HIS A 132 -8.07 -3.11 2.81
N ALA A 133 -8.57 -4.17 3.44
CA ALA A 133 -7.74 -5.26 3.95
C ALA A 133 -7.30 -6.26 2.86
N GLY A 134 -7.85 -6.17 1.64
CA GLY A 134 -7.58 -7.15 0.60
C GLY A 134 -8.36 -8.46 0.81
N GLY A 135 -7.83 -9.56 0.27
CA GLY A 135 -8.44 -10.88 0.35
C GLY A 135 -9.46 -11.19 -0.76
N PRO A 136 -9.91 -12.45 -0.85
CA PRO A 136 -10.74 -12.94 -1.96
C PRO A 136 -12.15 -12.34 -1.99
N GLY A 137 -12.65 -11.80 -0.87
CA GLY A 137 -13.95 -11.14 -0.80
C GLY A 137 -13.95 -9.67 -1.22
N LEU A 138 -12.79 -9.11 -1.59
CA LEU A 138 -12.69 -7.74 -2.05
C LEU A 138 -13.32 -7.59 -3.44
N ALA A 139 -14.43 -6.85 -3.53
CA ALA A 139 -14.99 -6.43 -4.81
C ALA A 139 -14.08 -5.36 -5.44
N GLN A 140 -13.53 -5.67 -6.61
CA GLN A 140 -12.81 -4.69 -7.44
C GLN A 140 -13.76 -4.18 -8.53
N PRO A 141 -13.65 -2.89 -8.95
CA PRO A 141 -14.44 -2.38 -10.06
C PRO A 141 -14.24 -3.22 -11.33
N THR A 142 -15.34 -3.52 -12.01
CA THR A 142 -15.34 -4.17 -13.33
C THR A 142 -15.10 -3.13 -14.40
N ALA A 143 -14.40 -3.49 -15.48
CA ALA A 143 -14.39 -2.65 -16.68
C ALA A 143 -15.79 -2.63 -17.29
N ASP A 144 -16.36 -1.44 -17.48
CA ASP A 144 -17.54 -1.26 -18.33
C ASP A 144 -17.10 -1.47 -19.78
N TYR A 145 -17.30 -2.67 -20.30
CA TYR A 145 -17.25 -2.91 -21.74
C TYR A 145 -18.61 -2.52 -22.32
N ALA A 146 -18.79 -1.23 -22.59
CA ALA A 146 -19.87 -0.71 -23.44
C ALA A 146 -19.50 -0.82 -24.92
#